data_AF-A0A7N2KM28-F1
#
_entry.id   AF-A0A7N2KM28-F1
#
_cell.length_a   1.000
_cell.length_b   1.000
_cell.length_c   1.000
_cell.angle_alpha   90.00
_cell.angle_beta   90.00
_cell.angle_gamma   90.00
#
_symmetry.space_group_name_H-M   'P 1'
#
loop_
_entity.id
_entity.type
_entity.pdbx_description
1 polymer ?
#
loop_
_entity_poly.entity_id
_entity_poly.type
_entity_poly.pdbx_seq_one_letter_code
_entity_poly.pdbx_strand_id
1 'polypeptide(L)' 'MRLVELYKTYVFFTGRFDDSNTEKLRVAARESDADVHLFDFDPKCIDWEDYIMNTHIPGLTKYSMKP' A
#
# COMPACT_ATOMS: atom_id res chain seq x y z
N MET A 1 -19.17 6.03 -11.74
CA MET A 1 -18.27 7.20 -11.70
C MET A 1 -17.60 7.47 -10.35
N ARG A 2 -18.13 7.01 -9.19
CA ARG A 2 -17.58 7.32 -7.86
C ARG A 2 -16.12 6.89 -7.62
N LEU A 3 -15.73 5.71 -8.11
CA LEU A 3 -14.33 5.23 -8.03
C LEU A 3 -13.37 6.13 -8.82
N VAL A 4 -13.77 6.58 -10.03
CA VAL A 4 -12.93 7.48 -10.84
C VAL A 4 -12.69 8.79 -10.12
N GLU A 5 -13.73 9.38 -9.51
CA GLU A 5 -13.57 10.61 -8.72
C GLU A 5 -12.69 10.40 -7.48
N LEU A 6 -12.81 9.26 -6.80
CA LEU A 6 -11.96 8.93 -5.65
C LEU A 6 -10.49 8.80 -6.06
N TYR A 7 -10.20 8.06 -7.14
CA TYR A 7 -8.83 7.83 -7.60
C TYR A 7 -8.22 9.03 -8.32
N LYS A 8 -9.04 9.97 -8.81
CA LYS A 8 -8.58 11.16 -9.53
C LYS A 8 -7.46 11.89 -8.79
N THR A 9 -7.64 12.13 -7.48
CA THR A 9 -6.65 12.85 -6.68
C THR A 9 -5.34 12.08 -6.54
N TYR A 10 -5.36 10.75 -6.63
CA TYR A 10 -4.17 9.91 -6.48
C TYR A 10 -3.46 9.66 -7.82
N VAL A 11 -4.22 9.47 -8.90
CA VAL A 11 -3.69 9.17 -10.24
C VAL A 11 -3.17 10.42 -10.94
N PHE A 12 -3.78 11.59 -10.68
CA PHE A 12 -3.33 12.87 -11.23
C PHE A 12 -2.41 13.66 -10.27
N PHE A 13 -2.03 13.07 -9.14
CA PHE A 13 -1.03 13.67 -8.26
C PHE A 13 0.34 13.65 -8.94
N THR A 14 1.03 14.79 -8.94
CA THR A 14 2.35 14.93 -9.58
C THR A 14 3.52 14.46 -8.71
N GLY A 15 3.23 13.77 -7.60
CA GLY A 15 4.24 13.12 -6.76
C GLY A 15 4.32 11.62 -7.00
N ARG A 16 5.49 11.05 -6.71
CA ARG A 16 5.71 9.61 -6.68
C ARG A 16 5.62 9.12 -5.24
N PHE A 17 4.88 8.03 -5.04
CA PHE A 17 4.95 7.25 -3.82
C PHE A 17 5.89 6.07 -4.08
N ASP A 18 6.95 5.96 -3.29
CA ASP A 18 7.87 4.83 -3.30
C ASP A 18 8.07 4.30 -1.88
N ASP A 19 8.65 3.11 -1.78
CA ASP A 19 8.89 2.38 -0.55
C ASP A 19 10.32 2.55 -0.02
N SER A 20 11.09 3.53 -0.52
CA SER A 20 12.53 3.66 -0.20
C SER A 20 12.82 3.77 1.30
N ASN A 21 11.93 4.43 2.05
CA ASN A 21 12.09 4.56 3.50
C ASN A 21 11.81 3.25 4.23
N THR A 22 10.80 2.50 3.80
CA THR A 22 10.48 1.17 4.36
C THR A 22 11.59 0.19 4.02
N GLU A 23 12.13 0.23 2.81
CA GLU A 23 13.27 -0.58 2.40
C GLU A 23 14.51 -0.29 3.28
N LYS A 24 14.83 0.99 3.49
CA LYS A 24 15.92 1.39 4.41
C LYS A 24 15.68 0.90 5.83
N LEU A 25 14.45 1.01 6.33
CA LEU A 25 14.08 0.52 7.65
C LEU A 25 14.24 -0.99 7.75
N ARG A 26 13.82 -1.74 6.73
CA ARG A 26 13.94 -3.20 6.66
C ARG A 26 15.40 -3.64 6.65
N VAL A 27 16.26 -2.94 5.92
CA VAL A 27 17.72 -3.19 5.92
C VAL A 27 18.30 -2.92 7.30
N ALA A 28 18.02 -1.75 7.89
CA ALA A 28 18.52 -1.39 9.22
C ALA A 28 18.04 -2.35 10.32
N ALA A 29 16.79 -2.82 10.24
CA ALA A 29 16.25 -3.81 11.17
C ALA A 29 17.00 -5.14 11.09
N ARG A 30 17.29 -5.62 9.86
CA ARG A 30 18.08 -6.85 9.62
C ARG A 30 19.52 -6.76 10.12
N GLU A 31 20.09 -5.57 10.15
CA GLU A 31 21.46 -5.32 10.63
C GLU A 31 21.53 -5.09 12.16
N SER A 32 20.38 -5.11 12.85
CA SER A 32 20.26 -4.89 14.29
C SER A 32 19.68 -6.11 15.01
N ASP A 33 19.70 -6.11 16.35
CA ASP A 33 18.96 -7.10 17.17
C ASP A 33 17.45 -6.80 17.26
N ALA A 34 16.93 -5.86 16.44
CA ALA A 34 15.50 -5.61 16.37
C ALA A 34 14.78 -6.83 15.76
N ASP A 35 13.55 -7.06 16.20
CA ASP A 35 12.72 -8.13 15.66
C ASP A 35 12.41 -7.85 14.18
N VAL A 36 13.13 -8.54 13.30
CA VAL A 36 13.00 -8.43 11.85
C VAL A 36 11.58 -8.76 11.40
N HIS A 37 10.87 -9.64 12.11
CA HIS A 37 9.49 -9.98 11.79
C HIS A 37 8.51 -8.84 12.02
N LEU A 38 8.84 -7.89 12.90
CA LEU A 38 8.03 -6.70 13.14
C LEU A 38 8.09 -5.71 11.96
N PHE A 39 9.12 -5.81 11.11
CA PHE A 39 9.39 -4.88 10.01
C PHE A 39 9.53 -5.53 8.63
N ASP A 40 9.10 -6.78 8.48
CA ASP A 40 9.18 -7.53 7.21
C ASP A 40 8.05 -7.15 6.24
N PHE A 41 7.89 -5.85 5.99
CA PHE A 41 6.91 -5.31 5.04
C PHE A 41 7.57 -5.13 3.67
N ASP A 42 7.54 -6.17 2.84
CA ASP A 42 7.97 -6.08 1.44
C ASP A 42 6.76 -5.93 0.50
N PRO A 43 6.48 -4.73 -0.06
CA PRO A 43 5.37 -4.56 -0.98
C PRO A 43 5.49 -5.42 -2.25
N LYS A 44 6.68 -5.94 -2.58
CA LYS A 44 6.88 -6.81 -3.75
C LYS A 44 6.36 -8.23 -3.56
N CYS A 45 6.11 -8.66 -2.32
CA CYS A 45 5.54 -9.99 -2.06
C CYS A 45 4.01 -10.03 -2.24
N ILE A 46 3.38 -8.88 -2.43
CA ILE A 46 1.93 -8.77 -2.59
C ILE A 46 1.57 -9.10 -4.05
N ASP A 47 0.61 -10.01 -4.24
CA ASP A 47 -0.11 -10.11 -5.50
C ASP A 47 -1.03 -8.88 -5.62
N TRP A 48 -0.51 -7.85 -6.29
CA TRP A 48 -1.21 -6.56 -6.39
C TRP A 48 -2.50 -6.64 -7.19
N GLU A 49 -2.57 -7.54 -8.17
CA GLU A 49 -3.79 -7.72 -8.97
C GLU A 49 -4.90 -8.32 -8.09
N ASP A 50 -4.59 -9.43 -7.41
CA ASP A 50 -5.53 -10.05 -6.48
C ASP A 50 -5.93 -9.08 -5.36
N TYR A 51 -4.97 -8.41 -4.72
CA TYR A 51 -5.23 -7.48 -3.64
C TYR A 51 -6.17 -6.34 -4.08
N ILE A 52 -5.91 -5.71 -5.22
CA ILE A 52 -6.73 -4.59 -5.69
C ILE A 52 -8.16 -5.05 -5.98
N MET A 53 -8.30 -6.19 -6.67
CA MET A 53 -9.59 -6.68 -7.14
C MET A 53 -10.45 -7.27 -6.01
N ASN A 54 -9.83 -8.05 -5.12
CA ASN A 54 -10.55 -8.89 -4.17
C ASN A 54 -10.54 -8.33 -2.74
N THR A 55 -9.63 -7.39 -2.42
CA THR A 55 -9.55 -6.77 -1.08
C THR A 55 -9.81 -5.27 -1.12
N HIS A 56 -9.05 -4.52 -1.93
CA HIS A 56 -9.01 -3.06 -1.89
C HIS A 56 -10.31 -2.41 -2.38
N ILE A 57 -10.74 -2.69 -3.61
CA ILE A 57 -11.98 -2.10 -4.19
C ILE A 57 -13.22 -2.51 -3.38
N PRO A 58 -13.41 -3.79 -3.00
CA PRO A 58 -14.53 -4.17 -2.13
C PRO A 58 -14.50 -3.47 -0.78
N GLY A 59 -13.33 -3.35 -0.15
CA GLY A 59 -13.14 -2.64 1.12
C GLY A 59 -13.51 -1.16 1.02
N LEU A 60 -13.03 -0.47 -0.01
CA LEU A 60 -13.39 0.93 -0.27
C LEU A 60 -14.90 1.11 -0.45
N THR A 61 -15.52 0.21 -1.22
CA THR A 61 -16.97 0.25 -1.47
C THR A 61 -17.76 0.05 -0.17
N LYS A 62 -17.32 -0.87 0.70
CA LYS A 62 -18.00 -1.21 1.95
C LYS A 62 -17.83 -0.15 3.04
N TYR A 63 -16.64 0.44 3.16
CA TYR A 63 -16.27 1.25 4.33
C TYR A 63 -16.07 2.73 4.04
N SER A 64 -15.56 3.08 2.85
CA SER A 64 -15.23 4.46 2.49
C SER A 64 -16.32 5.13 1.66
N MET A 65 -17.03 4.35 0.84
CA MET A 65 -18.16 4.83 0.04
C MET A 65 -19.47 4.61 0.79
N LYS A 66 -19.78 5.45 1.78
CA LYS A 66 -21.16 5.53 2.31
C LYS A 66 -22.12 5.99 1.20
N PRO A 67 -23.41 5.60 1.23
CA PRO A 67 -24.43 6.19 0.36
C PRO A 67 -24.33 7.72 0.34
#